data_AF-U3FJI7-F1
#
_entry.id   AF-U3FJI7-F1
#
_cell.length_a   1.000
_cell.length_b   1.000
_cell.length_c   1.000
_cell.angle_alpha   90.00
_cell.angle_beta   90.00
_cell.angle_gamma   90.00
#
_symmetry.space_group_name_H-M   'P 1'
#
loop_
_entity.id
_entity.type
_entity.pdbx_description
1 polymer ?
#
loop_
_entity_poly.entity_id
_entity_poly.type
_entity_poly.pdbx_seq_one_letter_code
_entity_poly.pdbx_strand_id
1 'polypeptide(L)'
;MAVAAVKWVMSKKTILKHLFPIQNGALYCVCHKSTYSPLPDDYNCKVELALTSDGRTIVCYHPSVDIPYEHTKPIPRPDPVHNNEETHDQILKTRLEEKVEPLEQGPMIEQLSKMFFTTKHRWYPYGRYHRCRKNPNPPKDR
;
A
#
# COMPACT_ATOMS: atom_id res chain seq x y z
N MET A 1 36.39 54.31 -60.37
CA MET A 1 35.67 53.74 -59.20
C MET A 1 36.63 52.82 -58.47
N ALA A 2 37.27 53.30 -57.40
CA ALA A 2 38.35 52.59 -56.70
C ALA A 2 37.78 51.57 -55.70
N VAL A 3 38.31 50.34 -55.70
CA VAL A 3 37.94 49.28 -54.76
C VAL A 3 38.93 49.30 -53.60
N ALA A 4 38.46 49.65 -52.40
CA ALA A 4 39.28 49.69 -51.19
C ALA A 4 39.38 48.27 -50.57
N ALA A 5 40.60 47.78 -50.38
CA ALA A 5 40.89 46.52 -49.71
C ALA A 5 41.07 46.74 -48.19
N VAL A 6 40.18 46.15 -47.38
CA VAL A 6 40.27 46.20 -45.91
C VAL A 6 41.13 45.02 -45.43
N LYS A 7 42.30 45.32 -44.86
CA LYS A 7 43.17 44.33 -44.21
C LYS A 7 42.68 44.08 -42.79
N TRP A 8 42.45 42.82 -42.43
CA TRP A 8 42.08 42.41 -41.07
C TRP A 8 43.34 41.95 -40.32
N VAL A 9 43.66 42.60 -39.19
CA VAL A 9 44.77 42.24 -38.30
C VAL A 9 44.22 41.34 -37.18
N MET A 10 44.62 40.07 -37.18
CA MET A 10 44.28 39.11 -36.15
C MET A 10 45.13 39.36 -34.89
N SER A 11 44.51 39.84 -33.82
CA SER A 11 45.16 40.02 -32.51
C SER A 11 45.32 38.66 -31.81
N LYS A 12 46.57 38.26 -31.51
CA LYS A 12 46.88 37.03 -30.77
C LYS A 12 46.71 37.27 -29.26
N LYS A 13 45.57 36.90 -28.69
CA LYS A 13 45.39 36.81 -27.23
C LYS A 13 45.72 35.41 -26.75
N THR A 14 46.79 35.27 -25.99
CA THR A 14 47.19 34.02 -25.32
C THR A 14 46.31 33.80 -24.08
N ILE A 15 45.54 32.72 -24.08
CA ILE A 15 44.71 32.31 -22.94
C ILE A 15 45.58 31.48 -21.99
N LEU A 16 45.92 32.04 -20.83
CA LEU A 16 46.61 31.36 -19.75
C LEU A 16 45.65 30.31 -19.15
N LYS A 17 45.88 29.02 -19.46
CA LYS A 17 45.15 27.91 -18.83
C LYS A 17 45.77 27.63 -17.47
N HIS A 18 45.08 28.03 -16.40
CA HIS A 18 45.45 27.64 -15.05
C HIS A 18 45.09 26.16 -14.87
N LEU A 19 46.09 25.28 -15.00
CA LEU A 19 45.95 23.87 -14.65
C LEU A 19 46.00 23.77 -13.13
N PHE A 20 44.88 23.43 -12.50
CA PHE A 20 44.85 23.05 -11.09
C PHE A 20 45.32 21.59 -10.96
N PRO A 21 46.20 21.26 -10.00
CA PRO A 21 46.67 19.90 -9.80
C PRO A 21 45.54 19.04 -9.24
N ILE A 22 45.25 17.92 -9.92
CA ILE A 22 44.38 16.85 -9.46
C ILE A 22 45.09 16.19 -8.27
N GLN A 23 44.63 16.49 -7.05
CA GLN A 23 45.03 15.73 -5.88
C GLN A 23 44.16 14.47 -5.79
N ASN A 24 44.84 13.32 -5.80
CA ASN A 24 44.29 11.99 -5.55
C ASN A 24 43.72 11.92 -4.13
N GLY A 25 42.49 12.40 -3.94
CA GLY A 25 41.68 12.14 -2.76
C GLY A 25 40.69 11.03 -3.10
N ALA A 26 40.58 10.02 -2.23
CA ALA A 26 39.55 9.00 -2.34
C ALA A 26 38.21 9.67 -2.65
N LEU A 27 37.66 9.40 -3.84
CA LEU A 27 36.35 9.86 -4.24
C LEU A 27 35.34 9.11 -3.38
N TYR A 28 35.09 9.61 -2.18
CA TYR A 28 33.85 9.36 -1.48
C TYR A 28 32.77 9.87 -2.43
N CYS A 29 32.06 8.96 -3.09
CA CYS A 29 30.90 9.31 -3.86
C CYS A 29 29.87 9.85 -2.87
N VAL A 30 29.81 11.17 -2.69
CA VAL A 30 28.60 11.81 -2.18
C VAL A 30 27.58 11.60 -3.28
N CYS A 31 26.89 10.47 -3.23
CA CYS A 31 25.71 10.26 -4.02
C CYS A 31 24.70 11.28 -3.48
N HIS A 32 24.60 12.43 -4.14
CA HIS A 32 23.60 13.42 -3.81
C HIS A 32 22.23 12.75 -3.97
N LYS A 33 21.52 12.54 -2.85
CA LYS A 33 20.15 12.05 -2.86
C LYS A 33 19.33 13.00 -3.73
N SER A 34 18.79 12.52 -4.85
CA SER A 34 17.85 13.31 -5.64
C SER A 34 16.58 13.51 -4.85
N THR A 35 16.07 14.75 -4.78
CA THR A 35 14.76 15.04 -4.19
C THR A 35 13.60 14.57 -5.09
N TYR A 36 13.91 14.13 -6.31
CA TYR A 36 12.94 13.56 -7.24
C TYR A 36 12.51 12.16 -6.76
N SER A 37 11.22 12.02 -6.45
CA SER A 37 10.57 10.75 -6.15
C SER A 37 9.74 10.30 -7.37
N PRO A 38 9.94 9.08 -7.88
CA PRO A 38 9.19 8.58 -9.05
C PRO A 38 7.73 8.25 -8.70
N LEU A 39 7.47 7.92 -7.44
CA LEU A 39 6.16 7.63 -6.86
C LEU A 39 6.01 8.42 -5.56
N PRO A 40 4.79 8.64 -5.08
CA PRO A 40 4.59 9.13 -3.72
C PRO A 40 5.03 8.06 -2.71
N ASP A 41 5.72 8.50 -1.65
CA ASP A 41 6.31 7.63 -0.62
C ASP A 41 5.37 7.38 0.58
N ASP A 42 4.05 7.59 0.41
CA ASP A 42 3.08 7.70 1.51
C ASP A 42 2.19 6.47 1.74
N TYR A 43 2.18 5.50 0.81
CA TYR A 43 1.43 4.24 0.97
C TYR A 43 2.35 3.02 0.75
N ASN A 44 2.35 2.07 1.69
CA ASN A 44 3.12 0.82 1.68
C ASN A 44 4.62 0.94 2.05
N CYS A 45 5.45 1.46 1.14
CA CYS A 45 6.89 1.51 1.35
C CYS A 45 7.51 2.73 0.66
N LYS A 46 8.59 3.25 1.27
CA LYS A 46 9.36 4.35 0.71
C LYS A 46 10.40 3.79 -0.25
N VAL A 47 10.36 4.13 -1.54
CA VAL A 47 11.22 3.50 -2.54
C VAL A 47 12.39 4.40 -2.91
N GLU A 48 13.61 3.98 -2.57
CA GLU A 48 14.86 4.64 -2.98
C GLU A 48 15.58 3.76 -4.01
N LEU A 49 15.70 4.26 -5.25
CA LEU A 49 16.41 3.60 -6.34
C LEU A 49 17.83 4.15 -6.47
N ALA A 50 18.81 3.27 -6.60
CA ALA A 50 20.20 3.63 -6.80
C ALA A 50 20.84 2.75 -7.89
N LEU A 51 21.88 3.29 -8.52
CA LEU A 51 22.76 2.56 -9.42
C LEU A 51 24.14 2.44 -8.78
N THR A 52 24.77 1.28 -8.92
CA THR A 52 26.19 1.12 -8.57
C THR A 52 27.07 1.98 -9.48
N SER A 53 28.26 2.39 -9.04
CA SER A 53 29.24 3.16 -9.84
C SER A 53 29.47 2.60 -11.24
N ASP A 54 29.43 1.28 -11.36
CA ASP A 54 29.72 0.55 -12.58
C ASP A 54 28.53 0.54 -13.56
N GLY A 55 27.35 1.01 -13.14
CA GLY A 55 26.13 1.09 -13.96
C GLY A 55 25.50 -0.26 -14.33
N ARG A 56 26.04 -1.37 -13.83
CA ARG A 56 25.60 -2.74 -14.18
C ARG A 56 24.53 -3.31 -13.25
N THR A 57 24.39 -2.76 -12.05
CA THR A 57 23.50 -3.25 -11.01
C THR A 57 22.60 -2.13 -10.51
N ILE A 58 21.30 -2.42 -10.44
CA ILE A 58 20.28 -1.55 -9.86
C ILE A 58 20.04 -2.03 -8.43
N VAL A 59 20.18 -1.11 -7.45
CA VAL A 59 19.93 -1.37 -6.04
C VAL A 59 18.64 -0.68 -5.64
N CYS A 60 17.71 -1.42 -5.04
CA CYS A 60 16.42 -0.89 -4.59
C CYS A 60 16.35 -1.03 -3.06
N TYR A 61 16.21 0.10 -2.36
CA TYR A 61 15.95 0.12 -0.92
C TYR A 61 14.50 0.53 -0.70
N HIS A 62 13.70 -0.34 -0.08
CA HIS A 62 12.26 -0.12 0.11
C HIS A 62 11.78 -0.44 1.54
N PRO A 63 12.15 0.36 2.56
CA PRO A 63 11.63 0.17 3.90
C PRO A 63 10.10 0.31 3.93
N SER A 64 9.44 -0.54 4.73
CA SER A 64 8.01 -0.44 5.01
C SER A 64 7.71 0.81 5.83
N VAL A 65 6.58 1.46 5.55
CA VAL A 65 6.13 2.65 6.27
C VAL A 65 5.07 2.27 7.29
N ASP A 66 5.25 2.71 8.54
CA ASP A 66 4.30 2.48 9.62
C ASP A 66 3.12 3.48 9.54
N ILE A 67 1.94 3.07 10.01
CA ILE A 67 0.75 3.93 10.06
C ILE A 67 0.88 4.88 11.26
N PRO A 68 0.90 6.22 11.08
CA PRO A 68 1.04 7.15 12.18
C PRO A 68 -0.22 7.20 13.06
N TYR A 69 -0.05 7.52 14.35
CA TYR A 69 -1.12 7.54 15.34
C TYR A 69 -2.30 8.45 14.95
N GLU A 70 -2.00 9.61 14.36
CA GLU A 70 -2.99 10.60 13.92
C GLU A 70 -3.93 10.08 12.82
N HIS A 71 -3.50 9.07 12.05
CA HIS A 71 -4.30 8.45 11.00
C HIS A 71 -5.13 7.25 11.49
N THR A 72 -5.22 7.07 12.82
CA THR A 72 -6.03 6.01 13.45
C THR A 72 -7.28 6.57 14.12
N LYS A 73 -8.29 5.73 14.34
CA LYS A 73 -9.51 6.09 15.06
C LYS A 73 -9.59 5.32 16.38
N PRO A 74 -10.04 5.95 17.47
CA PRO A 74 -10.21 5.24 18.74
C PRO A 74 -11.28 4.15 18.59
N ILE A 75 -11.05 3.01 19.24
CA ILE A 75 -12.01 1.90 19.26
C ILE A 75 -13.20 2.32 20.14
N PRO A 76 -14.44 2.37 19.61
CA PRO A 76 -15.62 2.71 20.41
C PRO A 76 -15.85 1.63 21.47
N ARG A 77 -16.04 2.05 22.72
CA ARG A 77 -16.41 1.16 23.81
C ARG A 77 -17.92 1.26 24.03
N PRO A 78 -18.67 0.14 24.05
CA PRO A 78 -20.11 0.20 24.27
C PRO A 78 -20.40 0.64 25.72
N ASP A 79 -21.43 1.47 25.89
CA ASP A 79 -21.76 2.04 27.19
C ASP A 79 -22.25 0.97 28.18
N PRO A 80 -21.73 0.93 29.41
CA PRO A 80 -22.07 -0.09 30.41
C PRO A 80 -23.54 -0.06 30.84
N VAL A 81 -24.24 1.04 30.60
CA VAL A 81 -25.66 1.22 30.94
C VAL A 81 -26.59 0.46 29.97
N HIS A 82 -26.12 0.18 28.75
CA HIS A 82 -26.88 -0.59 27.74
C HIS A 82 -26.35 -2.03 27.58
N ASN A 83 -25.27 -2.37 28.28
CA ASN A 83 -24.68 -3.70 28.30
C ASN A 83 -25.39 -4.56 29.36
N ASN A 84 -26.46 -5.24 28.97
CA ASN A 84 -27.17 -6.21 29.82
C ASN A 84 -26.25 -7.35 30.33
N GLU A 85 -25.09 -7.50 29.71
CA GLU A 85 -24.08 -8.54 29.94
C GLU A 85 -23.05 -8.18 31.01
N GLU A 86 -22.93 -6.92 31.43
CA GLU A 86 -21.90 -6.47 32.39
C GLU A 86 -22.44 -6.23 33.81
N THR A 87 -23.77 -6.29 34.01
CA THR A 87 -24.38 -6.17 35.35
C THR A 87 -24.21 -7.50 36.10
N HIS A 88 -23.19 -7.55 36.96
CA HIS A 88 -22.54 -8.73 37.54
C HIS A 88 -23.44 -9.81 38.20
N ASP A 89 -24.68 -9.51 38.59
CA ASP A 89 -25.50 -10.44 39.38
C ASP A 89 -26.52 -11.27 38.56
N GLN A 90 -26.81 -10.90 37.30
CA GLN A 90 -27.73 -11.66 36.42
C GLN A 90 -27.00 -12.65 35.50
N ILE A 91 -25.71 -12.45 35.27
CA ILE A 91 -24.86 -13.23 34.35
C ILE A 91 -24.86 -14.73 34.69
N LEU A 92 -24.99 -15.10 35.96
CA LEU A 92 -24.99 -16.52 36.37
C LEU A 92 -26.34 -17.22 36.19
N LYS A 93 -27.44 -16.49 35.95
CA LYS A 93 -28.80 -17.05 35.84
C LYS A 93 -29.40 -17.03 34.43
N THR A 94 -29.00 -16.09 33.56
CA THR A 94 -29.65 -15.86 32.25
C THR A 94 -28.97 -16.59 31.07
N ARG A 95 -27.92 -17.37 31.32
CA ARG A 95 -26.94 -17.76 30.28
C ARG A 95 -27.40 -18.79 29.23
N LEU A 96 -28.61 -19.35 29.26
CA LEU A 96 -29.01 -20.37 28.28
C LEU A 96 -30.51 -20.33 27.90
N GLU A 97 -31.10 -19.15 27.75
CA GLU A 97 -32.26 -19.06 26.88
C GLU A 97 -31.76 -18.79 25.47
N GLU A 98 -31.73 -19.86 24.65
CA GLU A 98 -31.48 -19.75 23.22
C GLU A 98 -32.50 -18.76 22.66
N LYS A 99 -32.04 -17.58 22.26
CA LYS A 99 -32.80 -16.67 21.38
C LYS A 99 -32.85 -17.26 19.96
N VAL A 100 -33.18 -18.55 19.87
CA VAL A 100 -33.66 -19.14 18.63
C VAL A 100 -35.09 -18.66 18.56
N GLU A 101 -35.25 -17.45 18.02
CA GLU A 101 -36.54 -17.07 17.46
C GLU A 101 -36.91 -18.20 16.49
N PRO A 102 -37.97 -18.97 16.75
CA PRO A 102 -38.40 -20.03 15.86
C PRO A 102 -39.05 -19.36 14.66
N LEU A 103 -38.22 -18.80 13.78
CA LEU A 103 -38.63 -18.55 12.41
C LEU A 103 -38.87 -19.95 11.84
N GLU A 104 -40.12 -20.38 11.78
CA GLU A 104 -40.52 -21.72 11.31
C GLU A 104 -39.95 -22.05 9.91
N GLN A 105 -39.53 -21.02 9.17
CA GLN A 105 -38.92 -21.10 7.84
C GLN A 105 -37.47 -20.55 7.79
N GLY A 106 -36.69 -20.67 8.87
CA GLY A 106 -35.31 -20.15 8.92
C GLY A 106 -35.23 -18.63 8.67
N PRO A 107 -34.02 -18.05 8.62
CA PRO A 107 -33.87 -16.63 8.30
C PRO A 107 -34.45 -16.32 6.92
N MET A 108 -35.34 -15.32 6.86
CA MET A 108 -35.98 -14.89 5.62
C MET A 108 -34.89 -14.57 4.58
N ILE A 109 -34.99 -15.15 3.37
CA ILE A 109 -34.01 -14.92 2.28
C ILE A 109 -33.78 -13.42 2.04
N GLU A 110 -34.81 -12.61 2.21
CA GLU A 110 -34.71 -11.16 2.10
C GLU A 110 -33.86 -10.53 3.21
N GLN A 111 -34.01 -11.00 4.46
CA GLN A 111 -33.17 -10.56 5.57
C GLN A 111 -31.70 -10.89 5.31
N LEU A 112 -31.42 -12.11 4.83
CA LEU A 112 -30.07 -12.53 4.45
C LEU A 112 -29.53 -11.67 3.29
N SER A 113 -30.34 -11.41 2.26
CA SER A 113 -29.93 -10.59 1.13
C SER A 113 -29.60 -9.15 1.54
N LYS A 114 -30.37 -8.57 2.48
CA LYS A 114 -30.17 -7.21 3.00
C LYS A 114 -28.95 -7.13 3.92
N MET A 115 -28.78 -8.10 4.81
CA MET A 115 -27.67 -8.15 5.76
C MET A 115 -26.31 -8.34 5.06
N PHE A 116 -26.25 -9.21 4.05
CA PHE A 116 -25.01 -9.52 3.33
C PHE A 116 -24.82 -8.72 2.03
N PHE A 117 -25.73 -7.81 1.69
CA PHE A 117 -25.71 -7.06 0.44
C PHE A 117 -25.60 -7.98 -0.80
N THR A 118 -26.33 -9.09 -0.80
CA THR A 118 -26.32 -10.10 -1.88
C THR A 118 -27.67 -10.18 -2.59
N THR A 119 -27.73 -10.88 -3.72
CA THR A 119 -28.99 -11.19 -4.39
C THR A 119 -29.68 -12.40 -3.76
N LYS A 120 -31.02 -12.41 -3.79
CA LYS A 120 -31.82 -13.52 -3.23
C LYS A 120 -31.50 -14.90 -3.83
N HIS A 121 -31.03 -14.94 -5.08
CA HIS A 121 -30.83 -16.18 -5.82
C HIS A 121 -29.74 -17.11 -5.24
N ARG A 122 -28.75 -16.55 -4.53
CA ARG A 122 -27.69 -17.32 -3.87
C ARG A 122 -28.18 -18.15 -2.69
N TRP A 123 -29.33 -17.79 -2.12
CA TRP A 123 -29.90 -18.40 -0.91
C TRP A 123 -30.88 -19.52 -1.21
N TYR A 124 -31.30 -19.70 -2.47
CA TYR A 124 -32.09 -20.87 -2.85
C TYR A 124 -31.22 -22.12 -2.91
N PRO A 125 -31.73 -23.30 -2.47
CA PRO A 125 -30.97 -24.53 -2.51
C PRO A 125 -30.73 -25.02 -3.93
N TYR A 126 -29.61 -25.72 -4.13
CA TYR A 126 -29.31 -26.40 -5.39
C TYR A 126 -29.85 -27.84 -5.43
N GLY A 127 -30.28 -28.26 -6.62
CA GLY A 127 -30.71 -29.64 -6.88
C GLY A 127 -29.62 -30.69 -6.61
N ARG A 128 -30.02 -31.95 -6.43
CA ARG A 128 -29.12 -33.07 -6.11
C ARG A 128 -27.97 -33.22 -7.09
N TYR A 129 -28.22 -33.04 -8.38
CA TYR A 129 -27.21 -33.15 -9.44
C TYR A 129 -25.98 -32.26 -9.20
N HIS A 130 -26.20 -30.98 -8.89
CA HIS A 130 -25.11 -30.04 -8.62
C HIS A 130 -24.38 -30.34 -7.30
N ARG A 131 -25.12 -30.76 -6.26
CA ARG A 131 -24.53 -31.13 -4.96
C ARG A 131 -23.59 -32.34 -5.07
N CYS A 132 -23.96 -33.36 -5.84
CA CYS A 132 -23.15 -34.57 -6.01
C CYS A 132 -21.85 -34.35 -6.81
N ARG A 133 -21.81 -33.32 -7.67
CA ARG A 133 -20.62 -32.99 -8.47
C ARG A 133 -19.61 -32.13 -7.72
N LYS A 134 -19.99 -31.60 -6.56
CA LYS A 134 -19.08 -30.85 -5.70
C LYS A 134 -18.01 -31.81 -5.19
N ASN A 135 -16.74 -31.49 -5.41
CA ASN A 135 -15.65 -32.25 -4.82
C ASN A 135 -15.67 -32.03 -3.29
N PRO A 136 -15.90 -33.07 -2.47
CA PRO A 136 -15.89 -32.94 -1.01
C PRO A 136 -14.49 -32.69 -0.45
N ASN A 137 -13.45 -33.18 -1.13
CA ASN A 137 -12.05 -33.10 -0.72
C ASN A 137 -11.22 -32.44 -1.83
N PRO A 138 -11.37 -31.12 -2.06
CA PRO A 138 -10.50 -30.41 -2.99
C PRO A 138 -9.06 -30.43 -2.46
N PRO A 139 -8.05 -30.49 -3.36
CA PRO A 139 -6.66 -30.35 -2.95
C PRO A 139 -6.48 -28.96 -2.32
N LYS A 140 -5.94 -28.91 -1.11
CA LYS A 140 -5.62 -27.66 -0.42
C LYS A 140 -4.26 -27.16 -0.91
N ASP A 141 -4.24 -25.98 -1.52
CA ASP A 141 -3.01 -25.21 -1.76
C ASP A 141 -2.78 -24.25 -0.58
N ARG A 142 -1.53 -24.22 -0.08
CA ARG A 142 -0.98 -23.49 1.09
C ARG A 142 -1.99 -23.10 2.19
#